data_AF-A0A9E4FIQ3-F1
#
_entry.id   AF-A0A9E4FIQ3-F1
#
_cell.length_a   1.000
_cell.length_b   1.000
_cell.length_c   1.000
_cell.angle_alpha   90.00
_cell.angle_beta   90.00
_cell.angle_gamma   90.00
#
_symmetry.space_group_name_H-M   'P 1'
#
loop_
_entity.id
_entity.type
_entity.pdbx_description
1 polymer ?
#
loop_
_entity_poly.entity_id
_entity_poly.type
_entity_poly.pdbx_seq_one_letter_code
_entity_poly.pdbx_strand_id
1 'polypeptide(L)' 'MAEALGVEVPPLGESVEARVSTGVLWRAISISCLDFRKKESYVLLERLLEEARMQRGSGSDNL' A
#
# COMPACT_ATOMS: atom_id res chain seq x y z
N MET A 1 -0.58 -2.47 -5.02
CA MET A 1 0.61 -2.32 -4.15
C MET A 1 1.17 -0.90 -4.19
N ALA A 2 1.45 -0.32 -5.36
CA ALA A 2 1.97 1.05 -5.48
C ALA A 2 1.18 2.08 -4.67
N GLU A 3 -0.16 2.04 -4.74
CA GLU A 3 -1.03 2.92 -3.95
C GLU A 3 -0.87 2.77 -2.42
N ALA A 4 -0.69 1.53 -1.93
CA ALA A 4 -0.44 1.28 -0.51
C ALA A 4 0.93 1.81 -0.07
N LEU A 5 1.93 1.73 -0.94
CA LEU A 5 3.26 2.28 -0.71
C LEU A 5 3.31 3.81 -0.87
N GLY A 6 2.30 4.42 -1.51
CA GLY A 6 2.26 5.85 -1.79
C GLY A 6 3.23 6.27 -2.90
N VAL A 7 3.52 5.36 -3.83
CA VAL A 7 4.38 5.61 -5.00
C VAL A 7 3.59 5.49 -6.28
N GLU A 8 4.09 6.09 -7.35
CA GLU A 8 3.57 5.87 -8.69
C GLU A 8 3.95 4.46 -9.18
N VAL A 9 3.14 3.90 -10.08
CA VAL A 9 3.46 2.63 -10.73
C VAL A 9 4.66 2.88 -11.66
N PRO A 10 5.80 2.17 -11.48
CA PRO A 10 6.96 2.37 -12.33
C PRO A 10 6.67 1.93 -13.77
N PRO A 11 7.38 2.49 -14.76
CA PRO A 11 7.34 1.99 -16.14
C PRO A 11 7.68 0.49 -16.23
N LEU A 12 7.27 -0.15 -17.31
CA LEU A 12 7.57 -1.57 -17.52
C LEU A 12 9.09 -1.82 -17.55
N GLY A 13 9.54 -2.77 -16.73
CA GLY A 13 10.96 -3.12 -16.61
C GLY A 13 11.76 -2.25 -15.62
N GLU A 14 11.15 -1.19 -15.10
CA GLU A 14 11.77 -0.28 -14.13
C GLU A 14 11.36 -0.62 -12.69
N SER A 15 12.07 -0.05 -11.73
CA SER A 15 11.78 -0.19 -10.29
C SER A 15 11.82 1.17 -9.58
N VAL A 16 11.13 1.26 -8.45
CA VAL A 16 11.18 2.44 -7.57
C VAL A 16 11.57 2.00 -6.16
N GLU A 17 12.48 2.75 -5.53
CA GLU A 17 12.79 2.57 -4.12
C GLU A 17 11.84 3.40 -3.26
N ALA A 18 11.34 2.81 -2.17
CA ALA A 18 10.45 3.48 -1.24
C ALA A 18 10.86 3.20 0.21
N ARG A 19 10.98 4.26 1.02
CA ARG A 19 11.13 4.14 2.47
C ARG A 19 9.75 4.27 3.11
N VAL A 20 9.29 3.20 3.72
CA VAL A 20 7.97 3.14 4.37
C VAL A 20 8.10 2.56 5.78
N SER A 21 7.12 2.82 6.63
CA SER A 21 7.03 2.15 7.93
C SER A 21 6.69 0.66 7.76
N THR A 22 7.06 -0.16 8.74
CA THR A 22 6.75 -1.60 8.74
C THR A 22 5.25 -1.88 8.59
N GLY A 23 4.39 -1.03 9.18
CA GLY A 23 2.94 -1.17 9.05
C GLY A 23 2.42 -0.91 7.63
N VAL A 24 3.04 0.02 6.89
CA VAL A 24 2.71 0.24 5.47
C VAL A 24 3.21 -0.92 4.61
N LEU A 25 4.43 -1.41 4.86
CA LEU A 25 4.97 -2.57 4.16
C LEU A 25 4.09 -3.82 4.35
N TRP A 26 3.68 -4.11 5.59
CA TRP A 26 2.79 -5.23 5.90
C TRP A 26 1.51 -5.15 5.08
N ARG A 27 0.88 -3.97 4.99
CA ARG A 27 -0.37 -3.79 4.24
C ARG A 27 -0.17 -4.00 2.75
N ALA A 28 0.93 -3.51 2.18
CA ALA A 28 1.25 -3.77 0.78
C ALA A 28 1.40 -5.27 0.48
N ILE A 29 2.08 -6.01 1.37
CA ILE A 29 2.22 -7.47 1.27
C ILE A 29 0.85 -8.14 1.38
N SER A 30 0.03 -7.78 2.37
CA SER A 30 -1.28 -8.40 2.57
C SER A 30 -2.24 -8.16 1.42
N ILE A 31 -2.19 -6.97 0.80
CA ILE A 31 -2.93 -6.70 -0.45
C ILE A 31 -2.50 -7.65 -1.56
N SER A 32 -1.20 -7.95 -1.69
CA SER A 32 -0.69 -8.89 -2.70
C SER A 32 -1.16 -10.34 -2.48
N CYS A 33 -1.58 -10.67 -1.26
CA CYS A 33 -2.07 -11.99 -0.89
C CYS A 33 -3.60 -12.14 -1.02
N LEU A 34 -4.34 -11.09 -1.39
CA LEU A 34 -5.80 -11.15 -1.56
C LEU A 34 -6.19 -11.97 -2.79
N ASP A 35 -7.28 -12.73 -2.69
CA ASP A 35 -7.89 -13.43 -3.82
C ASP A 35 -8.95 -12.54 -4.48
N PHE A 36 -8.55 -11.74 -5.47
CA PHE A 36 -9.44 -10.80 -6.16
C PHE A 36 -10.54 -11.47 -7.01
N ARG A 37 -10.58 -12.81 -7.10
CA ARG A 37 -11.73 -13.52 -7.65
C ARG A 37 -12.92 -13.52 -6.68
N LYS A 38 -12.69 -13.20 -5.40
CA LYS A 38 -13.70 -13.07 -4.35
C LYS A 38 -14.04 -11.60 -4.15
N LYS A 39 -15.33 -11.25 -4.25
CA LYS A 39 -15.80 -9.86 -4.14
C LYS A 39 -15.54 -9.29 -2.74
N GLU A 40 -15.58 -10.13 -1.72
CA GLU A 40 -15.34 -9.78 -0.32
C GLU A 40 -13.90 -9.31 -0.10
N SER A 41 -12.94 -9.74 -0.94
CA SER A 41 -11.57 -9.27 -0.87
C SER A 41 -11.41 -7.78 -1.18
N TYR A 42 -12.35 -7.17 -1.90
CA TYR A 42 -12.32 -5.73 -2.15
C TYR A 42 -12.65 -4.91 -0.90
N VAL A 43 -13.45 -5.43 0.02
CA VAL A 43 -13.69 -4.78 1.33
C VAL A 43 -12.39 -4.76 2.14
N LEU A 44 -11.62 -5.84 2.12
CA LEU A 44 -10.31 -5.90 2.75
C LEU A 44 -9.30 -4.99 2.05
N LEU A 45 -9.33 -4.94 0.72
CA LEU A 45 -8.48 -4.03 -0.05
C LEU A 45 -8.69 -2.57 0.36
N GLU A 46 -9.94 -2.11 0.38
CA GLU A 46 -10.28 -0.72 0.76
C GLU A 46 -9.79 -0.41 2.16
N ARG A 47 -10.01 -1.31 3.11
CA ARG A 47 -9.53 -1.13 4.49
C ARG A 47 -8.02 -1.03 4.58
N LEU A 48 -7.30 -1.92 3.91
CA LEU A 48 -5.84 -1.95 3.92
C LEU A 48 -5.24 -0.71 3.25
N LEU A 49 -5.86 -0.22 2.17
CA LEU A 49 -5.44 1.01 1.50
C LEU A 49 -5.67 2.24 2.37
N GLU A 50 -6.82 2.34 3.02
CA GLU A 50 -7.14 3.45 3.93
C GLU A 50 -6.16 3.51 5.10
N GLU A 51 -5.94 2.38 5.78
CA GLU A 51 -4.99 2.34 6.89
C GLU A 51 -3.56 2.64 6.46
N ALA A 52 -3.14 2.19 5.27
CA ALA A 52 -1.84 2.54 4.71
C ALA A 52 -1.74 4.04 4.44
N ARG A 53 -2.79 4.67 3.91
CA ARG A 53 -2.85 6.12 3.67
C ARG A 53 -2.77 6.91 4.97
N MET A 54 -3.53 6.54 5.99
CA MET A 54 -3.48 7.14 7.33
C MET A 54 -2.07 7.06 7.93
N GLN A 55 -1.40 5.90 7.79
CA GLN A 55 -0.07 5.68 8.36
C GLN A 55 1.04 6.41 7.59
N ARG A 56 0.88 6.66 6.28
CA ARG A 56 1.79 7.53 5.52
C ARG A 56 1.62 8.99 5.94
N GLY A 57 0.39 9.46 6.11
CA GLY A 57 0.08 10.85 6.50
C GLY A 57 0.52 11.21 7.93
N SER A 58 0.67 10.23 8.81
CA SER A 58 1.16 10.44 10.18
C SER A 58 2.69 10.45 10.32
N GLY A 59 3.42 10.25 9.21
CA GLY A 59 4.89 10.31 9.16
C GLY A 59 5.48 11.64 8.71
N SER A 60 4.66 12.63 8.36
CA SER A 60 5.09 13.91 7.77
C SER A 60 4.34 15.09 8.39
N ASP A 61 4.54 15.28 9.69
CA ASP A 61 4.41 16.56 10.40
C ASP A 61 5.67 16.67 11.27
N ASN A 62 6.79 17.05 10.62
CA ASN A 62 8.05 17.59 11.16
C ASN A 62 9.18 17.32 10.16
N LEU A 63 9.43 18.30 9.29
CA LEU A 63 10.74 18.73 8.79
C LEU A 63 10.57 20.04 8.02
#